data_AF-A0A970EHP7-F1
#
_entry.id   AF-A0A970EHP7-F1
#
_cell.length_a   1.000
_cell.length_b   1.000
_cell.length_c   1.000
_cell.angle_alpha   90.00
_cell.angle_beta   90.00
_cell.angle_gamma   90.00
#
_symmetry.space_group_name_H-M   'P 1'
#
loop_
_entity.id
_entity.type
_entity.pdbx_description
1 polymer ?
#
loop_
_entity_poly.entity_id
_entity_poly.type
_entity_poly.pdbx_seq_one_letter_code
_entity_poly.pdbx_strand_id
1 'polypeptide(L)' 'ESAHAVAGAMKIVPHMSKDKIVVINLSGRGDKDVAAIARYKGVDLHE' A
#
# COMPACT_ATOMS: atom_id res chain seq x y z
N GLU A 1 -2.36 -5.84 3.73
CA GLU A 1 -1.62 -6.89 2.95
C GLU A 1 -1.15 -6.39 1.59
N SER A 2 -2.03 -5.86 0.73
CA SER A 2 -1.71 -5.37 -0.63
C SER A 2 -0.65 -4.26 -0.66
N ALA A 3 -0.46 -3.55 0.46
CA ALA A 3 0.59 -2.55 0.64
C ALA A 3 2.01 -3.10 0.38
N HIS A 4 2.27 -4.41 0.62
CA HIS A 4 3.56 -5.01 0.30
C HIS A 4 3.85 -5.03 -1.20
N ALA A 5 2.85 -5.36 -2.02
CA ALA A 5 2.98 -5.39 -3.47
C ALA A 5 3.23 -3.97 -4.01
N VAL A 6 2.49 -2.98 -3.50
CA VAL A 6 2.69 -1.57 -3.86
C VAL A 6 4.08 -1.08 -3.46
N ALA A 7 4.54 -1.37 -2.23
CA ALA A 7 5.87 -0.98 -1.77
C ALA A 7 7.00 -1.62 -2.59
N GLY A 8 6.83 -2.89 -3.00
CA GLY A 8 7.76 -3.55 -3.94
C GLY A 8 7.77 -2.88 -5.31
N ALA A 9 6.59 -2.58 -5.86
CA ALA A 9 6.47 -1.89 -7.14
C ALA A 9 7.14 -0.51 -7.12
N MET A 10 7.01 0.26 -6.03
CA MET A 10 7.69 1.55 -5.89
C MET A 10 9.21 1.47 -5.98
N LYS A 11 9.82 0.31 -5.69
CA LYS A 11 11.26 0.07 -5.83
C LYS A 11 11.63 -0.40 -7.23
N ILE A 12 10.80 -1.25 -7.84
CA ILE A 12 11.11 -1.92 -9.11
C ILE A 12 10.75 -1.03 -10.31
N VAL A 13 9.54 -0.47 -10.33
CA VAL A 13 8.98 0.29 -11.47
C VAL A 13 9.85 1.47 -11.92
N PRO A 14 10.51 2.25 -11.04
CA PRO A 14 11.37 3.34 -11.49
C PRO A 14 12.56 2.92 -12.36
N HIS A 15 12.96 1.65 -12.28
CA HIS A 15 14.05 1.08 -13.09
C HIS A 15 13.54 0.47 -14.42
N MET A 16 12.23 0.50 -14.66
CA MET A 16 11.61 0.00 -15.89
C MET A 16 11.51 1.12 -16.93
N SER A 17 11.47 0.73 -18.21
CA SER A 17 11.22 1.68 -19.29
C SER A 17 9.78 2.21 -19.23
N LYS A 18 9.60 3.49 -19.63
CA LYS A 18 8.32 4.21 -19.50
C LYS A 18 7.20 3.68 -20.40
N ASP A 19 7.51 2.87 -21.41
CA ASP A 19 6.55 2.19 -22.29
C ASP A 19 5.93 0.93 -21.66
N LYS A 20 6.48 0.46 -20.54
CA LYS A 20 6.01 -0.76 -19.87
C LYS A 20 4.79 -0.48 -19.01
N ILE A 21 3.83 -1.39 -19.08
CA ILE A 21 2.61 -1.40 -18.26
C ILE A 21 2.79 -2.42 -17.13
N VAL A 22 2.45 -2.02 -15.91
CA VAL A 22 2.52 -2.88 -14.73
C VAL A 22 1.13 -2.96 -14.10
N VAL A 23 0.67 -4.18 -13.83
CA VAL A 23 -0.59 -4.45 -13.13
C VAL A 23 -0.27 -4.93 -11.72
N ILE A 24 -0.84 -4.28 -10.72
CA ILE A 24 -0.66 -4.65 -9.31
C ILE A 24 -1.99 -5.16 -8.77
N ASN A 25 -1.98 -6.35 -8.17
CA ASN A 25 -3.17 -6.91 -7.56
C ASN A 25 -3.45 -6.25 -6.20
N LEU A 26 -4.56 -5.52 -6.11
CA LEU A 26 -5.10 -5.02 -4.84
C LEU A 26 -6.07 -6.07 -4.28
N SER A 27 -5.50 -7.02 -3.56
CA SER A 27 -6.22 -8.20 -3.04
C SER A 27 -7.38 -7.89 -2.09
N GLY A 28 -7.48 -6.68 -1.55
CA GLY A 28 -8.59 -6.30 -0.67
C GLY A 28 -8.49 -4.85 -0.18
N ARG A 29 -9.53 -4.43 0.55
CA ARG A 29 -9.64 -3.12 1.20
C ARG A 29 -8.97 -3.10 2.57
N GLY A 30 -8.52 -1.92 3.00
CA GLY A 30 -7.73 -1.72 4.21
C GLY A 30 -8.51 -1.39 5.48
N ASP A 31 -9.84 -1.46 5.49
CA ASP A 31 -10.69 -1.02 6.62
C ASP A 31 -10.27 -1.66 7.95
N LYS A 32 -9.93 -2.96 7.94
CA LYS A 32 -9.47 -3.69 9.13
C LYS A 32 -8.14 -3.16 9.71
N ASP A 33 -7.33 -2.51 8.86
CA ASP A 33 -5.99 -2.05 9.21
C ASP A 33 -6.00 -0.56 9.67
N VAL A 34 -7.14 0.15 9.57
CA VAL A 34 -7.26 1.58 9.91
C VAL A 34 -6.87 1.84 11.37
N ALA A 35 -7.42 1.07 12.32
CA ALA A 35 -7.10 1.24 13.73
C ALA A 35 -5.62 0.95 14.04
N ALA A 36 -5.02 -0.03 13.37
CA ALA A 36 -3.61 -0.34 13.52
C ALA A 36 -2.72 0.80 13.01
N ILE A 37 -3.06 1.38 11.85
CA ILE A 37 -2.34 2.51 11.27
C ILE A 37 -2.52 3.80 12.07
N ALA A 38 -3.71 4.07 12.61
CA ALA A 38 -3.93 5.24 13.45
C ALA A 38 -3.06 5.16 14.71
N ARG A 39 -3.06 4.02 15.42
CA ARG A 39 -2.16 3.79 16.56
C ARG A 39 -0.70 3.97 16.17
N TYR A 40 -0.27 3.39 15.04
CA TYR A 40 1.10 3.54 14.55
C TYR A 40 1.48 5.00 14.25
N LYS A 41 0.54 5.80 13.75
CA LYS A 41 0.72 7.22 13.46
C LYS A 41 0.48 8.14 14.66
N GLY A 42 0.18 7.60 15.84
CA GLY A 42 -0.20 8.40 17.02
C GLY A 42 -1.50 9.19 16.84
N VAL A 43 -2.36 8.77 15.91
CA VAL A 43 -3.70 9.33 15.72
C VAL A 43 -4.65 8.61 16.66
N ASP A 44 -5.32 9.37 17.52
CA ASP A 44 -6.39 8.83 18.33
C ASP A 44 -7.66 8.71 17.49
N LEU A 45 -8.22 7.51 17.43
CA LEU A 45 -9.52 7.27 16.83
C LEU A 45 -10.51 7.20 17.97
N HIS A 46 -11.19 8.32 18.22
CA HIS A 46 -12.38 8.33 19.05
C HIS A 46 -13.49 7.61 18.27
N GLU A 47 -13.98 6.50 18.80
CA GLU A 47 -15.27 5.92 18.39
C GLU A 47 -16.43 6.78 18.90
#